data_AF-A0A2T3J161-F1
#
_entry.id   AF-A0A2T3J161-F1
#
_cell.length_a   1.000
_cell.length_b   1.000
_cell.length_c   1.000
_cell.angle_alpha   90.00
_cell.angle_beta   90.00
_cell.angle_gamma   90.00
#
_symmetry.space_group_name_H-M   'P 1'
#
loop_
_entity.id
_entity.type
_entity.pdbx_description
1 polymer ?
#
loop_
_entity_poly.entity_id
_entity_poly.type
_entity_poly.pdbx_seq_one_letter_code
_entity_poly.pdbx_strand_id
1 'polypeptide(L)'
;MMQLVSQAYEKVLSGHGDEEALKTVYLKSNEQVQIWQKKCQQLEETNQVLQQRNKDLEKRLQAALEQPEDGKKYRLMMEEDMQVLRRENRRLQSKVDSLRREKGSDKTEVTKADLSGQLVTASQKLTPAVAKQIKAIGQSRYWTRLAMFAAPVALVWLAMGPAKEPLLNGWNSLNPEPQKVSKPTIRLLHHDPNESENPSSAKAELPSSVVIEKEVILPRIQMSNDAGLWHLSKFENTANYYISVRSEKGSYVVKSCQGDFQYYKNTLQRSGRMAANLIYTRDERHFEIYDIPYGNGSFAHNWAKSKSLLINNEYFPNDNFSNSYSMLQKYCQ
;
A
#
# COMPACT_ATOMS: atom_id res chain seq x y z
N MET A 1 -46.10 33.64 -33.14
CA MET A 1 -46.74 34.48 -34.17
C MET A 1 -47.65 35.56 -33.55
N MET A 2 -48.58 35.22 -32.65
CA MET A 2 -49.45 36.23 -32.00
C MET A 2 -48.71 37.34 -31.22
N GLN A 3 -47.60 37.02 -30.54
CA GLN A 3 -46.80 38.01 -29.80
C GLN A 3 -46.08 39.03 -30.72
N LEU A 4 -45.80 38.66 -31.97
CA LEU A 4 -45.17 39.57 -32.94
C LEU A 4 -46.19 40.60 -33.46
N VAL A 5 -47.43 40.15 -33.66
CA VAL A 5 -48.52 41.01 -34.12
C VAL A 5 -48.89 42.03 -33.04
N SER A 6 -48.92 41.64 -31.76
CA SER A 6 -49.21 42.57 -30.67
C SER A 6 -48.14 43.66 -30.51
N GLN A 7 -46.86 43.31 -30.64
CA GLN A 7 -45.75 44.26 -30.54
C GLN A 7 -45.69 45.23 -31.73
N ALA A 8 -45.99 44.74 -32.95
CA ALA A 8 -46.12 45.60 -34.11
C ALA A 8 -47.28 46.60 -33.95
N TYR A 9 -48.40 46.16 -33.37
CA TYR A 9 -49.56 47.02 -33.15
C TYR A 9 -49.30 48.12 -32.11
N GLU A 10 -48.62 47.81 -31.00
CA GLU A 10 -48.19 48.82 -30.00
C GLU A 10 -47.22 49.86 -30.58
N LYS A 11 -46.29 49.43 -31.43
CA LYS A 11 -45.33 50.32 -32.12
C LYS A 11 -46.01 51.29 -33.09
N VAL A 12 -47.03 50.82 -33.82
CA VAL A 12 -47.85 51.67 -34.70
C VAL A 12 -48.72 52.63 -33.88
N LEU A 13 -49.34 52.17 -32.78
CA LEU A 13 -50.19 53.00 -31.92
C LEU A 13 -49.43 54.13 -31.21
N SER A 14 -48.16 53.91 -30.90
CA SER A 14 -47.26 54.89 -30.30
C SER A 14 -46.63 55.86 -31.32
N GLY A 15 -47.05 55.81 -32.59
CA GLY A 15 -46.62 56.76 -33.63
C GLY A 15 -45.26 56.47 -34.25
N HIS A 16 -44.65 55.32 -33.95
CA HIS A 16 -43.33 54.90 -34.45
C HIS A 16 -43.46 53.83 -35.54
N GLY A 17 -44.47 53.96 -36.41
CA GLY A 17 -44.81 52.97 -37.44
C GLY A 17 -43.74 52.75 -38.51
N ASP A 18 -42.83 53.71 -38.68
CA ASP A 18 -41.71 53.64 -39.63
C ASP A 18 -40.45 53.00 -39.04
N GLU A 19 -40.42 52.69 -37.74
CA GLU A 19 -39.32 51.96 -37.12
C GLU A 19 -39.56 50.45 -37.21
N GLU A 20 -38.59 49.71 -37.76
CA GLU A 20 -38.62 48.24 -37.80
C GLU A 20 -38.90 47.67 -36.39
N ALA A 21 -40.06 47.00 -36.22
CA ALA A 21 -40.47 46.39 -34.95
C ALA A 21 -39.56 45.23 -34.51
N LEU A 22 -38.64 44.80 -35.38
CA LEU A 22 -37.61 43.84 -35.07
C LEU A 22 -36.33 44.61 -34.76
N LYS A 23 -35.85 44.45 -33.52
CA LYS A 23 -34.48 44.78 -33.17
C LYS A 23 -33.59 43.84 -33.99
N THR A 24 -33.24 44.23 -35.20
CA THR A 24 -32.29 43.52 -36.05
C THR A 24 -30.96 43.54 -35.31
N VAL A 25 -30.66 42.43 -34.63
CA VAL A 25 -29.33 42.20 -34.09
C VAL A 25 -28.44 42.01 -35.31
N TYR A 26 -27.83 43.09 -35.77
CA TYR A 26 -26.70 43.01 -36.67
C TYR A 26 -25.64 42.16 -35.95
N LEU A 27 -25.52 40.89 -36.34
CA LEU A 27 -24.47 40.00 -35.90
C LEU A 27 -23.15 40.70 -36.25
N LYS A 28 -22.49 41.19 -35.21
CA LYS A 28 -21.21 41.88 -35.29
C LYS A 28 -20.21 40.87 -35.87
N SER A 29 -19.82 41.15 -37.11
CA SER A 29 -18.83 40.47 -37.97
C SER A 29 -19.08 38.99 -38.33
N ASN A 30 -18.94 38.74 -39.64
CA ASN A 30 -18.89 37.42 -40.28
C ASN A 30 -17.83 36.48 -39.64
N GLU A 31 -16.86 37.06 -38.91
CA GLU A 31 -15.78 36.35 -38.23
C GLU A 31 -16.25 35.49 -37.04
N GLN A 32 -17.21 35.97 -36.24
CA GLN A 32 -17.70 35.18 -35.10
C GLN A 32 -18.44 33.93 -35.58
N VAL A 33 -19.21 34.05 -36.66
CA VAL A 33 -19.91 32.91 -37.28
C VAL A 33 -18.91 31.88 -37.80
N GLN A 34 -17.81 32.32 -38.42
CA GLN A 34 -16.74 31.42 -38.87
C GLN A 34 -16.01 30.73 -37.71
N ILE A 35 -15.76 31.42 -36.60
CA ILE A 35 -15.15 30.82 -35.39
C ILE A 35 -16.08 29.74 -34.82
N TRP A 36 -17.38 30.03 -34.69
CA TRP A 36 -18.35 29.06 -34.19
C TRP A 36 -18.49 27.87 -35.14
N GLN A 37 -18.47 28.09 -36.45
CA GLN A 37 -18.52 27.01 -37.44
C GLN A 37 -17.31 26.09 -37.35
N LYS A 38 -16.09 26.64 -37.20
CA LYS A 38 -14.88 25.85 -36.96
C LYS A 38 -14.96 25.05 -35.66
N LYS A 39 -15.49 25.65 -34.60
CA LYS A 39 -15.66 24.96 -33.31
C LYS A 39 -16.67 23.82 -33.39
N CYS A 40 -17.77 24.00 -34.12
CA CYS A 40 -18.73 22.93 -34.38
C CYS A 40 -18.11 21.78 -35.17
N GLN A 41 -17.30 22.08 -36.20
CA GLN A 41 -16.58 21.05 -36.97
C GLN A 41 -15.57 20.28 -36.10
N GLN A 42 -14.78 20.98 -35.27
CA GLN A 42 -13.85 20.35 -34.33
C GLN A 42 -14.56 19.45 -33.31
N LEU A 43 -15.71 19.89 -32.80
CA LEU A 43 -16.51 19.08 -31.88
C LEU A 43 -17.09 17.84 -32.58
N GLU A 44 -17.47 17.94 -33.84
CA GLU A 44 -17.95 16.81 -34.62
C GLU A 44 -16.85 15.78 -34.89
N GLU A 45 -15.65 16.23 -35.29
CA GLU A 45 -14.49 15.36 -35.49
C GLU A 45 -14.09 14.65 -34.20
N THR A 46 -13.99 15.38 -33.08
CA THR A 46 -13.64 14.77 -31.78
C THR A 46 -14.68 13.76 -31.32
N ASN A 47 -15.97 14.02 -31.56
CA ASN A 47 -17.03 13.09 -31.21
C ASN A 47 -16.97 11.82 -32.08
N GLN A 48 -16.66 11.94 -33.38
CA GLN A 48 -16.45 10.78 -34.24
C GLN A 48 -15.26 9.92 -33.81
N VAL A 49 -14.13 10.54 -33.44
CA VAL A 49 -12.95 9.83 -32.92
C VAL A 49 -13.27 9.10 -31.62
N LEU A 50 -14.00 9.75 -30.70
CA LEU A 50 -14.42 9.13 -29.44
C LEU A 50 -15.34 7.93 -29.67
N GLN A 51 -16.27 8.02 -30.63
CA GLN A 51 -17.14 6.90 -31.00
C GLN A 51 -16.35 5.72 -31.56
N GLN A 52 -15.36 5.96 -32.42
CA GLN A 52 -14.49 4.91 -32.94
C GLN A 52 -13.70 4.23 -31.81
N ARG A 53 -13.13 5.04 -30.90
CA ARG A 53 -12.38 4.53 -29.74
C ARG A 53 -13.24 3.69 -28.80
N ASN A 54 -14.50 4.09 -28.58
CA ASN A 54 -15.44 3.30 -27.78
C ASN A 54 -15.75 1.95 -28.44
N LYS A 55 -15.99 1.91 -29.76
CA LYS A 55 -16.20 0.65 -30.49
C LYS A 55 -14.99 -0.27 -30.42
N ASP A 56 -13.79 0.27 -30.49
CA ASP A 56 -12.56 -0.53 -30.36
C ASP A 56 -12.37 -1.08 -28.95
N LEU A 57 -12.69 -0.28 -27.92
CA LEU A 57 -12.67 -0.74 -26.53
C LEU A 57 -13.71 -1.83 -26.26
N GLU A 58 -14.92 -1.70 -26.81
CA GLU A 58 -15.95 -2.74 -26.72
C GLU A 58 -15.49 -4.06 -27.36
N LYS A 59 -14.87 -3.99 -28.54
CA LYS A 59 -14.29 -5.18 -29.18
C LYS A 59 -13.19 -5.83 -28.34
N ARG A 60 -12.31 -5.02 -27.73
CA ARG A 60 -11.25 -5.53 -26.84
C ARG A 60 -11.82 -6.16 -25.56
N LEU A 61 -12.88 -5.57 -25.00
CA LEU A 61 -13.58 -6.15 -23.85
C LEU A 61 -14.21 -7.49 -24.21
N GLN A 62 -14.86 -7.58 -25.38
CA GLN A 62 -15.46 -8.82 -25.85
C GLN A 62 -14.39 -9.91 -26.10
N ALA A 63 -13.27 -9.54 -26.72
CA ALA A 63 -12.13 -10.46 -26.91
C ALA A 63 -11.52 -10.93 -25.58
N ALA A 64 -11.44 -10.06 -24.56
CA ALA A 64 -10.97 -10.44 -23.24
C ALA A 64 -11.95 -11.35 -22.49
N LEU A 65 -13.25 -11.16 -22.68
CA LEU A 65 -14.29 -12.04 -22.13
C LEU A 65 -14.32 -13.42 -22.81
N GLU A 66 -13.99 -13.47 -24.10
CA GLU A 66 -13.87 -14.70 -24.90
C GLU A 66 -12.52 -15.44 -24.74
N GLN A 67 -11.63 -15.01 -23.83
CA GLN A 67 -10.41 -15.75 -23.42
C GLN A 67 -10.56 -16.56 -22.09
N PRO A 68 -11.57 -17.45 -21.90
CA PRO A 68 -11.64 -18.31 -20.71
C PRO A 68 -10.76 -19.57 -20.78
N GLU A 69 -10.08 -19.86 -21.90
CA GLU A 69 -9.30 -21.10 -22.09
C GLU A 69 -7.96 -21.08 -21.32
N ASP A 70 -7.23 -19.97 -21.33
CA ASP A 70 -5.94 -19.89 -20.64
C ASP A 70 -6.10 -19.95 -19.11
N GLY A 71 -7.13 -19.29 -18.57
CA GLY A 71 -7.43 -19.31 -17.13
C GLY A 71 -7.74 -20.70 -16.59
N LYS A 72 -8.34 -21.60 -17.38
CA LYS A 72 -8.61 -22.99 -16.99
C LYS A 72 -7.32 -23.81 -16.95
N LYS A 73 -6.43 -23.64 -17.93
CA LYS A 73 -5.13 -24.32 -17.99
C LYS A 73 -4.24 -23.93 -16.81
N TYR A 74 -4.21 -22.64 -16.45
CA TYR A 74 -3.50 -22.17 -15.26
C TYR A 74 -4.08 -22.75 -13.96
N ARG A 75 -5.41 -22.84 -13.84
CA ARG A 75 -6.04 -23.46 -12.65
C ARG A 75 -5.70 -24.94 -12.51
N LEU A 76 -5.73 -25.69 -13.61
CA LEU A 76 -5.37 -27.12 -13.59
C LEU A 76 -3.91 -27.34 -13.20
N MET A 77 -2.99 -26.56 -13.76
CA MET A 77 -1.56 -26.61 -13.40
C MET A 77 -1.35 -26.27 -11.92
N MET A 78 -2.04 -25.25 -11.40
CA MET A 78 -1.99 -24.84 -10.00
C MET A 78 -2.53 -25.93 -9.05
N GLU A 79 -3.59 -26.64 -9.45
CA GLU A 79 -4.13 -27.76 -8.70
C GLU A 79 -3.16 -28.95 -8.64
N GLU A 80 -2.47 -29.24 -9.75
CA GLU A 80 -1.44 -30.27 -9.81
C GLU A 80 -0.26 -29.95 -8.88
N ASP A 81 0.27 -28.73 -8.95
CA ASP A 81 1.35 -28.25 -8.08
C ASP A 81 0.97 -28.31 -6.60
N MET A 82 -0.27 -27.94 -6.27
CA MET A 82 -0.77 -28.03 -4.90
C MET A 82 -0.82 -29.48 -4.39
N GLN A 83 -1.15 -30.44 -5.25
CA GLN A 83 -1.12 -31.85 -4.89
C GLN A 83 0.31 -32.35 -4.67
N VAL A 84 1.26 -31.94 -5.50
CA VAL A 84 2.69 -32.27 -5.34
C VAL A 84 3.21 -31.75 -4.01
N LEU A 85 2.98 -30.47 -3.70
CA LEU A 85 3.38 -29.86 -2.43
C LEU A 85 2.78 -30.57 -1.22
N ARG A 86 1.51 -30.99 -1.28
CA ARG A 86 0.88 -31.76 -0.20
C ARG A 86 1.55 -33.12 0.01
N ARG A 87 1.97 -33.81 -1.06
CA ARG A 87 2.70 -35.08 -0.97
C ARG A 87 4.07 -34.88 -0.32
N GLU A 88 4.79 -33.85 -0.73
CA GLU A 88 6.09 -33.51 -0.14
C GLU A 88 5.98 -33.12 1.33
N ASN A 89 4.97 -32.33 1.69
CA ASN A 89 4.77 -31.92 3.08
C ASN A 89 4.49 -33.15 3.97
N ARG A 90 3.66 -34.10 3.50
CA ARG A 90 3.47 -35.39 4.20
C ARG A 90 4.77 -36.19 4.33
N ARG A 91 5.58 -36.23 3.27
CA ARG A 91 6.88 -36.91 3.28
C ARG A 91 7.84 -36.27 4.27
N LEU A 92 7.94 -34.94 4.28
CA LEU A 92 8.78 -34.21 5.22
C LEU A 92 8.29 -34.39 6.66
N GLN A 93 6.99 -34.38 6.88
CA GLN A 93 6.41 -34.61 8.19
C GLN A 93 6.71 -36.02 8.71
N SER A 94 6.64 -37.04 7.85
CA SER A 94 7.08 -38.40 8.23
C SER A 94 8.57 -38.46 8.60
N LYS A 95 9.44 -37.69 7.93
CA LYS A 95 10.87 -37.58 8.30
C LYS A 95 11.06 -36.87 9.63
N VAL A 96 10.29 -35.82 9.90
CA VAL A 96 10.33 -35.12 11.19
C VAL A 96 9.90 -36.06 12.31
N ASP A 97 8.84 -36.83 12.10
CA ASP A 97 8.35 -37.78 13.09
C ASP A 97 9.32 -38.96 13.31
N SER A 98 9.97 -39.47 12.25
CA SER A 98 11.00 -40.49 12.40
C SER A 98 12.21 -39.98 13.19
N LEU A 99 12.70 -38.78 12.87
CA LEU A 99 13.81 -38.15 13.60
C LEU A 99 13.44 -37.83 15.05
N ARG A 100 12.16 -37.48 15.32
CA ARG A 100 11.66 -37.28 16.69
C ARG A 100 11.65 -38.59 17.49
N ARG A 101 11.26 -39.70 16.85
CA ARG A 101 11.27 -41.02 17.46
C ARG A 101 12.70 -41.49 17.74
N GLU A 102 13.61 -41.30 16.80
CA GLU A 102 15.04 -41.62 16.95
C GLU A 102 15.69 -40.83 18.10
N LYS A 103 15.48 -39.51 18.15
CA LYS A 103 15.92 -38.70 19.30
C LYS A 103 15.23 -39.08 20.61
N GLY A 104 14.03 -39.64 20.55
CA GLY A 104 13.31 -40.17 21.71
C GLY A 104 13.91 -41.48 22.20
N SER A 105 14.23 -42.40 21.29
CA SER A 105 14.87 -43.69 21.59
C SER A 105 16.28 -43.50 22.16
N ASP A 106 17.07 -42.60 21.59
CA ASP A 106 18.43 -42.31 22.08
C ASP A 106 18.42 -41.78 23.52
N LYS A 107 17.42 -40.94 23.86
CA LYS A 107 17.25 -40.47 25.25
C LYS A 107 16.86 -41.59 26.21
N THR A 108 16.07 -42.56 25.77
CA THR A 108 15.72 -43.74 26.58
C THR A 108 16.85 -44.76 26.70
N GLU A 109 17.76 -44.84 25.73
CA GLU A 109 18.95 -45.69 25.81
C GLU A 109 20.03 -45.07 26.71
N VAL A 110 20.28 -43.76 26.60
CA VAL A 110 21.20 -43.03 27.48
C VAL A 110 20.71 -43.04 28.95
N THR A 111 19.40 -42.99 29.20
CA THR A 111 18.86 -43.10 30.57
C THR A 111 18.80 -44.53 31.11
N LYS A 112 18.94 -45.58 30.29
CA LYS A 112 19.03 -46.97 30.77
C LYS A 112 20.47 -47.45 30.95
N ALA A 113 21.43 -46.91 30.18
CA ALA A 113 22.84 -47.26 30.30
C ALA A 113 23.57 -46.53 31.44
N ASP A 114 23.18 -45.30 31.80
CA ASP A 114 23.87 -44.51 32.85
C ASP A 114 23.20 -44.52 34.24
N LEU A 115 21.97 -44.99 34.39
CA LEU A 115 21.26 -44.96 35.70
C LEU A 115 21.47 -46.19 36.59
N SER A 116 22.03 -47.30 36.10
CA SER A 116 22.20 -48.51 36.93
C SER A 116 23.51 -48.54 37.74
N GLY A 117 24.47 -47.66 37.45
CA GLY A 117 25.78 -47.67 38.13
C GLY A 117 26.02 -46.55 39.16
N GLN A 118 25.33 -45.40 39.05
CA GLN A 118 25.77 -44.18 39.73
C GLN A 118 24.76 -43.56 40.71
N LEU A 119 23.53 -44.10 40.80
CA LEU A 119 22.49 -43.55 41.68
C LEU A 119 22.52 -44.08 43.12
N VAL A 120 23.24 -45.17 43.39
CA VAL A 120 23.33 -45.76 44.75
C VAL A 120 24.42 -45.08 45.60
N THR A 121 25.44 -44.48 44.99
CA THR A 121 26.54 -43.81 45.71
C THR A 121 26.32 -42.30 45.90
N ALA A 122 25.41 -41.67 45.16
CA ALA A 122 25.12 -40.23 45.29
C ALA A 122 23.99 -39.89 46.28
N SER A 123 23.25 -40.86 46.83
CA SER A 123 22.13 -40.59 47.74
C SER A 123 22.53 -40.38 49.21
N GLN A 124 23.80 -40.63 49.59
CA GLN A 124 24.27 -40.51 50.98
C GLN A 124 24.91 -39.17 51.35
N LYS A 125 24.99 -38.18 50.44
CA LYS A 125 25.55 -36.85 50.74
C LYS A 125 24.73 -35.72 50.14
N LEU A 126 23.52 -35.53 50.64
CA LEU A 126 22.78 -34.27 50.47
C LEU A 126 22.49 -33.66 51.84
N THR A 127 23.30 -32.66 52.18
CA THR A 127 23.14 -31.82 53.36
C THR A 127 21.82 -31.01 53.28
N PRO A 128 21.18 -30.72 54.43
CA PRO A 128 19.83 -30.13 54.51
C PRO A 128 19.70 -28.71 53.91
N ALA A 129 20.82 -28.08 53.53
CA ALA A 129 20.84 -26.78 52.88
C ALA A 129 20.34 -26.83 51.42
N VAL A 130 20.61 -27.91 50.68
CA VAL A 130 20.22 -28.03 49.26
C VAL A 130 18.73 -28.40 49.12
N ALA A 131 18.18 -29.16 50.07
CA ALA A 131 16.76 -29.49 50.11
C ALA A 131 15.84 -28.26 50.29
N LYS A 132 16.31 -27.22 51.00
CA LYS A 132 15.57 -25.95 51.12
C LYS A 132 15.57 -25.13 49.83
N GLN A 133 16.64 -25.21 49.02
CA GLN A 133 16.74 -24.50 47.74
C GLN A 133 15.81 -25.07 46.66
N ILE A 134 15.64 -26.39 46.62
CA ILE A 134 14.74 -27.05 45.65
C ILE A 134 13.26 -26.73 45.96
N LYS A 135 12.90 -26.49 47.23
CA LYS A 135 11.54 -26.11 47.62
C LYS A 135 11.18 -24.67 47.23
N ALA A 136 12.16 -23.77 47.16
CA ALA A 136 11.95 -22.37 46.73
C ALA A 136 11.70 -22.23 45.21
N ILE A 137 12.27 -23.13 44.40
CA ILE A 137 12.12 -23.11 42.93
C ILE A 137 10.72 -23.59 42.49
N GLY A 138 10.02 -24.38 43.32
CA GLY A 138 8.66 -24.86 43.03
C GLY A 138 7.56 -23.81 43.25
N GLN A 139 7.71 -22.89 44.20
CA GLN A 139 6.67 -21.90 44.53
C GLN A 139 6.60 -20.73 43.53
N SER A 140 7.70 -20.38 42.87
CA SER A 140 7.76 -19.29 41.88
C SER A 140 6.91 -19.58 40.63
N ARG A 141 6.90 -20.84 40.17
CA ARG A 141 6.10 -21.26 39.00
C ARG A 141 4.60 -21.36 39.27
N TYR A 142 4.19 -21.56 40.52
CA TYR A 142 2.78 -21.55 40.90
C TYR A 142 2.19 -20.14 40.84
N TRP A 143 2.92 -19.14 41.37
CA TRP A 143 2.48 -17.74 41.32
C TRP A 143 2.43 -17.17 39.89
N THR A 144 3.37 -17.54 39.03
CA THR A 144 3.32 -17.11 37.61
C THR A 144 2.13 -17.71 36.86
N ARG A 145 1.79 -18.97 37.12
CA ARG A 145 0.58 -19.58 36.55
C ARG A 145 -0.68 -18.95 37.12
N LEU A 146 -0.73 -18.69 38.42
CA LEU A 146 -1.88 -18.05 39.07
C LEU A 146 -2.11 -16.62 38.53
N ALA A 147 -1.04 -15.84 38.32
CA ALA A 147 -1.11 -14.52 37.73
C ALA A 147 -1.60 -14.55 36.27
N MET A 148 -1.17 -15.55 35.49
CA MET A 148 -1.59 -15.72 34.09
C MET A 148 -3.10 -16.00 33.96
N PHE A 149 -3.70 -16.71 34.93
CA PHE A 149 -5.14 -16.96 34.95
C PHE A 149 -5.96 -15.84 35.64
N ALA A 150 -5.40 -15.13 36.62
CA ALA A 150 -6.11 -14.08 37.34
C ALA A 150 -6.25 -12.77 36.53
N ALA A 151 -5.27 -12.44 35.68
CA ALA A 151 -5.29 -11.22 34.87
C ALA A 151 -6.51 -11.07 33.93
N PRO A 152 -6.91 -12.09 33.13
CA PRO A 152 -8.10 -11.96 32.27
C PRO A 152 -9.40 -11.87 33.08
N VAL A 153 -9.50 -12.57 34.22
CA VAL A 153 -10.68 -12.50 35.10
C VAL A 153 -10.81 -11.11 35.72
N ALA A 154 -9.71 -10.51 36.16
CA ALA A 154 -9.69 -9.14 36.69
C ALA A 154 -10.10 -8.11 35.62
N LEU A 155 -9.64 -8.26 34.37
CA LEU A 155 -10.02 -7.38 33.27
C LEU A 155 -11.52 -7.46 32.92
N VAL A 156 -12.10 -8.66 32.92
CA VAL A 156 -13.55 -8.84 32.71
C VAL A 156 -14.35 -8.23 33.87
N TRP A 157 -13.87 -8.39 35.11
CA TRP A 157 -14.51 -7.81 36.29
C TRP A 157 -14.44 -6.26 36.28
N LEU A 158 -13.33 -5.68 35.81
CA LEU A 158 -13.19 -4.22 35.63
C LEU A 158 -14.06 -3.67 34.51
N ALA A 159 -14.25 -4.44 33.42
CA ALA A 159 -15.13 -4.05 32.31
C ALA A 159 -16.63 -4.16 32.65
N MET A 160 -17.01 -5.04 33.58
CA MET A 160 -18.40 -5.26 33.97
C MET A 160 -18.81 -4.59 35.29
N GLY A 161 -17.87 -4.26 36.17
CA GLY A 161 -18.15 -3.66 37.49
C GLY A 161 -18.57 -2.19 37.43
N PRO A 162 -19.02 -1.62 38.56
CA PRO A 162 -19.57 -0.25 38.67
C PRO A 162 -18.53 0.88 38.51
N ALA A 163 -17.27 0.56 38.20
CA ALA A 163 -16.16 1.53 38.08
C ALA A 163 -15.88 1.96 36.62
N LYS A 164 -16.88 1.94 35.73
CA LYS A 164 -16.72 2.27 34.29
C LYS A 164 -16.50 3.76 34.02
N GLU A 165 -17.01 4.61 34.90
CA GLU A 165 -17.04 6.07 34.71
C GLU A 165 -15.66 6.75 34.72
N PRO A 166 -14.70 6.43 35.62
CA PRO A 166 -13.40 7.09 35.61
C PRO A 166 -12.54 6.71 34.38
N LEU A 167 -12.72 5.51 33.81
CA LEU A 167 -11.95 5.08 32.63
C LEU A 167 -12.44 5.71 31.32
N LEU A 168 -13.76 5.89 31.17
CA LEU A 168 -14.34 6.55 30.00
C LEU A 168 -13.97 8.05 29.94
N ASN A 169 -13.90 8.72 31.10
CA ASN A 169 -13.50 10.12 31.17
C ASN A 169 -12.00 10.33 30.85
N GLY A 170 -11.14 9.37 31.22
CA GLY A 170 -9.73 9.37 30.81
C GLY A 170 -9.54 9.09 29.31
N TRP A 171 -10.41 8.30 28.69
CA TRP A 171 -10.31 7.99 27.26
C TRP A 171 -10.82 9.14 26.38
N ASN A 172 -11.85 9.85 26.81
CA ASN A 172 -12.40 11.01 26.09
C ASN A 172 -11.50 12.27 26.17
N SER A 173 -10.62 12.38 27.17
CA SER A 173 -9.64 13.49 27.23
C SER A 173 -8.43 13.28 26.30
N LEU A 174 -8.18 12.04 25.87
CA LEU A 174 -7.09 11.68 24.96
C LEU A 174 -7.49 11.79 23.48
N ASN A 175 -8.77 11.97 23.15
CA ASN A 175 -9.27 12.19 21.79
C ASN A 175 -10.33 13.32 21.79
N PRO A 176 -9.92 14.59 21.77
CA PRO A 176 -10.85 15.67 21.53
C PRO A 176 -11.42 15.55 20.10
N GLU A 177 -12.75 15.65 20.00
CA GLU A 177 -13.50 15.59 18.76
C GLU A 177 -13.02 16.66 17.77
N PRO A 178 -12.71 16.34 16.50
CA PRO A 178 -12.14 17.31 15.57
C PRO A 178 -13.18 18.39 15.21
N GLN A 179 -12.77 19.65 15.35
CA GLN A 179 -13.54 20.82 14.94
C GLN A 179 -13.95 20.72 13.46
N LYS A 180 -15.24 20.93 13.18
CA LYS A 180 -15.79 21.03 11.83
C LYS A 180 -15.17 22.23 11.11
N VAL A 181 -14.19 21.97 10.25
CA VAL A 181 -13.59 22.99 9.38
C VAL A 181 -14.61 23.37 8.30
N SER A 182 -14.84 24.67 8.14
CA SER A 182 -15.71 25.28 7.15
C SER A 182 -15.18 25.06 5.72
N LYS A 183 -16.11 25.01 4.77
CA LYS A 183 -15.86 24.74 3.34
C LYS A 183 -14.92 25.79 2.72
N PRO A 184 -13.95 25.40 1.88
CA PRO A 184 -13.06 26.35 1.20
C PRO A 184 -13.78 27.07 0.05
N THR A 185 -13.68 28.39 0.05
CA THR A 185 -14.11 29.28 -1.05
C THR A 185 -13.07 29.25 -2.17
N ILE A 186 -13.45 28.74 -3.33
CA ILE A 186 -12.65 28.76 -4.56
C ILE A 186 -12.71 30.18 -5.15
N ARG A 187 -11.56 30.86 -5.25
CA ARG A 187 -11.41 32.07 -6.08
C ARG A 187 -10.84 31.67 -7.44
N LEU A 188 -11.65 31.84 -8.49
CA LEU A 188 -11.25 31.66 -9.89
C LEU A 188 -10.40 32.87 -10.33
N LEU A 189 -9.11 32.65 -10.51
CA LEU A 189 -8.25 33.56 -11.27
C LEU A 189 -8.62 33.46 -12.75
N HIS A 190 -9.17 34.54 -13.30
CA HIS A 190 -9.34 34.70 -14.74
C HIS A 190 -7.99 35.10 -15.35
N HIS A 191 -7.52 34.34 -16.33
CA HIS A 191 -6.46 34.80 -17.23
C HIS A 191 -7.12 35.51 -18.42
N ASP A 192 -6.83 36.80 -18.57
CA ASP A 192 -7.15 37.58 -19.77
C ASP A 192 -6.24 37.15 -20.93
N PRO A 193 -6.77 36.90 -22.14
CA PRO A 193 -5.98 36.62 -23.33
C PRO A 193 -5.85 37.89 -24.16
N ASN A 194 -4.84 38.71 -23.87
CA ASN A 194 -4.35 39.73 -24.81
C ASN A 194 -2.99 40.23 -24.35
N GLU A 195 -1.94 39.50 -24.72
CA GLU A 195 -0.66 40.09 -25.05
C GLU A 195 0.04 39.15 -26.02
N SER A 196 -0.13 39.46 -27.30
CA SER A 196 0.59 38.85 -28.41
C SER A 196 1.87 39.66 -28.67
N GLU A 197 2.82 38.97 -29.32
CA GLU A 197 3.90 39.51 -30.17
C GLU A 197 5.19 39.97 -29.42
N ASN A 198 6.41 39.55 -29.77
CA ASN A 198 6.98 38.92 -30.99
C ASN A 198 8.52 38.63 -30.75
N PRO A 199 9.39 38.21 -31.71
CA PRO A 199 9.75 36.82 -31.98
C PRO A 199 11.29 36.57 -32.23
N SER A 200 11.63 35.43 -32.85
CA SER A 200 12.93 34.95 -33.41
C SER A 200 13.80 34.13 -32.43
N SER A 201 14.34 32.95 -32.79
CA SER A 201 14.99 32.57 -34.06
C SER A 201 14.75 31.09 -34.42
N ALA A 202 14.67 30.85 -35.74
CA ALA A 202 14.67 29.54 -36.39
C ALA A 202 16.00 28.78 -36.22
N LYS A 203 16.00 27.44 -36.38
CA LYS A 203 16.60 26.73 -37.54
C LYS A 203 16.65 25.19 -37.37
N ALA A 204 16.22 24.53 -38.46
CA ALA A 204 16.58 23.20 -39.00
C ALA A 204 16.04 21.90 -38.39
N GLU A 205 15.31 21.18 -39.26
CA GLU A 205 14.96 19.78 -39.21
C GLU A 205 16.11 18.83 -39.66
N LEU A 206 15.92 17.56 -39.27
CA LEU A 206 16.51 16.28 -39.73
C LEU A 206 17.78 15.77 -39.01
N PRO A 207 17.98 14.43 -38.90
CA PRO A 207 17.03 13.31 -38.99
C PRO A 207 17.08 12.37 -37.76
N SER A 208 16.01 11.57 -37.65
CA SER A 208 15.88 10.31 -36.89
C SER A 208 17.21 9.61 -36.56
N SER A 209 17.73 9.82 -35.35
CA SER A 209 18.63 8.87 -34.72
C SER A 209 17.79 7.89 -33.90
N VAL A 210 17.90 6.62 -34.26
CA VAL A 210 17.34 5.49 -33.55
C VAL A 210 17.85 5.56 -32.10
N VAL A 211 16.98 6.01 -31.19
CA VAL A 211 17.23 5.92 -29.76
C VAL A 211 17.15 4.45 -29.43
N ILE A 212 18.32 3.82 -29.27
CA ILE A 212 18.44 2.54 -28.60
C ILE A 212 17.88 2.79 -27.20
N GLU A 213 16.66 2.34 -26.97
CA GLU A 213 15.98 2.37 -25.69
C GLU A 213 16.83 1.54 -24.72
N LYS A 214 17.69 2.24 -23.98
CA LYS A 214 18.56 1.64 -22.99
C LYS A 214 17.65 1.00 -21.95
N GLU A 215 17.58 -0.33 -21.98
CA GLU A 215 16.75 -1.14 -21.10
C GLU A 215 16.92 -0.63 -19.67
N VAL A 216 15.86 -0.05 -19.11
CA VAL A 216 15.88 0.57 -17.79
C VAL A 216 15.99 -0.57 -16.77
N ILE A 217 17.20 -0.84 -16.30
CA ILE A 217 17.44 -1.87 -15.28
C ILE A 217 16.76 -1.43 -13.99
N LEU A 218 15.68 -2.12 -13.64
CA LEU A 218 14.90 -1.82 -12.44
C LEU A 218 15.62 -2.34 -11.17
N PRO A 219 15.65 -1.55 -10.08
CA PRO A 219 16.35 -1.90 -8.86
C PRO A 219 15.64 -3.03 -8.12
N ARG A 220 16.38 -4.07 -7.73
CA ARG A 220 15.86 -5.26 -7.03
C ARG A 220 16.47 -5.40 -5.65
N ILE A 221 15.63 -5.67 -4.65
CA ILE A 221 16.04 -5.78 -3.25
C ILE A 221 16.63 -7.15 -2.92
N GLN A 222 17.48 -7.20 -1.90
CA GLN A 222 18.05 -8.42 -1.33
C GLN A 222 17.13 -8.93 -0.22
N MET A 223 16.89 -10.23 -0.19
CA MET A 223 16.04 -10.85 0.82
C MET A 223 16.82 -11.12 2.11
N SER A 224 16.54 -10.37 3.16
CA SER A 224 17.10 -10.60 4.50
C SER A 224 16.24 -11.56 5.34
N ASN A 225 16.87 -12.33 6.24
CA ASN A 225 16.15 -13.22 7.17
C ASN A 225 15.60 -12.50 8.41
N ASP A 226 16.19 -11.35 8.76
CA ASP A 226 15.87 -10.63 9.99
C ASP A 226 14.61 -9.76 9.80
N ALA A 227 13.59 -10.02 10.63
CA ALA A 227 12.37 -9.21 10.67
C ALA A 227 12.52 -8.07 11.68
N GLY A 228 11.92 -6.92 11.37
CA GLY A 228 11.80 -5.78 12.28
C GLY A 228 13.02 -4.88 12.43
N LEU A 229 14.16 -5.22 11.83
CA LEU A 229 15.38 -4.40 11.89
C LEU A 229 15.59 -3.63 10.58
N TRP A 230 15.73 -2.31 10.69
CA TRP A 230 16.23 -1.51 9.58
C TRP A 230 17.70 -1.79 9.36
N HIS A 231 18.03 -2.10 8.10
CA HIS A 231 19.39 -2.36 7.66
C HIS A 231 19.64 -1.66 6.32
N LEU A 232 20.90 -1.26 6.12
CA LEU A 232 21.38 -0.68 4.87
C LEU A 232 21.85 -1.81 3.95
N SER A 233 21.50 -1.76 2.68
CA SER A 233 21.93 -2.74 1.68
C SER A 233 22.07 -2.11 0.29
N LYS A 234 22.67 -2.85 -0.64
CA LYS A 234 22.76 -2.48 -2.05
C LYS A 234 21.72 -3.25 -2.84
N PHE A 235 21.17 -2.65 -3.89
CA PHE A 235 20.31 -3.37 -4.82
C PHE A 235 21.12 -4.46 -5.54
N GLU A 236 20.47 -5.56 -5.91
CA GLU A 236 21.13 -6.68 -6.61
C GLU A 236 21.65 -6.24 -8.00
N ASN A 237 20.88 -5.40 -8.68
CA ASN A 237 21.13 -5.05 -10.08
C ASN A 237 21.73 -3.66 -10.28
N THR A 238 21.76 -2.82 -9.23
CA THR A 238 22.25 -1.43 -9.33
C THR A 238 23.19 -1.12 -8.18
N ALA A 239 24.15 -0.21 -8.41
CA ALA A 239 25.11 0.22 -7.39
C ALA A 239 24.49 1.10 -6.28
N ASN A 240 23.20 1.38 -6.37
CA ASN A 240 22.48 2.26 -5.46
C ASN A 240 22.25 1.56 -4.11
N TYR A 241 22.32 2.37 -3.04
CA TYR A 241 22.01 1.92 -1.69
C TYR A 241 20.54 2.18 -1.36
N TYR A 242 20.01 1.35 -0.47
CA TYR A 242 18.70 1.55 0.13
C TYR A 242 18.73 1.07 1.59
N ILE A 243 17.74 1.53 2.35
CA ILE A 243 17.41 0.93 3.65
C ILE A 243 16.11 0.16 3.50
N SER A 244 16.00 -0.95 4.23
CA SER A 244 14.75 -1.69 4.27
C SER A 244 14.46 -2.26 5.64
N VAL A 245 13.18 -2.53 5.87
CA VAL A 245 12.68 -3.30 7.00
C VAL A 245 11.71 -4.37 6.51
N ARG A 246 11.86 -5.57 7.06
CA ARG A 246 11.02 -6.73 6.76
C ARG A 246 9.94 -6.89 7.83
N SER A 247 8.68 -7.11 7.44
CA SER A 247 7.62 -7.54 8.34
C SER A 247 7.76 -9.02 8.70
N GLU A 248 7.15 -9.46 9.79
CA GLU A 248 7.04 -10.90 10.13
C GLU A 248 6.38 -11.73 9.01
N LYS A 249 5.54 -11.04 8.24
CA LYS A 249 4.76 -11.54 7.11
C LYS A 249 5.58 -11.65 5.81
N GLY A 250 6.79 -11.08 5.78
CA GLY A 250 7.73 -11.17 4.67
C GLY A 250 7.59 -10.07 3.62
N SER A 251 6.73 -9.07 3.84
CA SER A 251 6.70 -7.85 3.04
C SER A 251 7.81 -6.91 3.50
N TYR A 252 8.25 -6.00 2.63
CA TYR A 252 9.29 -5.04 2.94
C TYR A 252 8.80 -3.60 2.78
N VAL A 253 9.37 -2.70 3.56
CA VAL A 253 9.35 -1.26 3.24
C VAL A 253 10.77 -0.83 2.92
N VAL A 254 10.93 -0.09 1.84
CA VAL A 254 12.21 0.27 1.26
C VAL A 254 12.27 1.77 1.03
N LYS A 255 13.42 2.38 1.35
CA LYS A 255 13.74 3.77 0.98
C LYS A 255 15.07 3.79 0.25
N SER A 256 15.04 4.24 -1.01
CA SER A 256 16.23 4.47 -1.82
C SER A 256 16.75 5.91 -1.67
N CYS A 257 17.89 6.23 -2.28
CA CYS A 257 18.41 7.61 -2.29
C CYS A 257 17.46 8.60 -3.00
N GLN A 258 16.91 8.22 -4.14
CA GLN A 258 16.19 9.12 -5.05
C GLN A 258 14.66 9.00 -4.98
N GLY A 259 14.14 7.88 -4.47
CA GLY A 259 12.69 7.62 -4.41
C GLY A 259 12.12 7.81 -3.02
N ASP A 260 10.79 7.90 -2.94
CA ASP A 260 10.06 7.88 -1.68
C ASP A 260 10.05 6.49 -1.04
N PHE A 261 9.34 6.33 0.07
CA PHE A 261 9.14 5.01 0.67
C PHE A 261 8.25 4.15 -0.21
N GLN A 262 8.70 2.93 -0.44
CA GLN A 262 8.02 1.92 -1.24
C GLN A 262 7.68 0.71 -0.39
N TYR A 263 6.49 0.17 -0.57
CA TYR A 263 6.02 -1.05 0.06
C TYR A 263 6.09 -2.21 -0.94
N TYR A 264 6.92 -3.20 -0.63
CA TYR A 264 7.12 -4.42 -1.38
C TYR A 264 6.26 -5.49 -0.72
N LYS A 265 5.05 -5.67 -1.24
CA LYS A 265 4.12 -6.66 -0.73
C LYS A 265 4.53 -8.05 -1.19
N ASN A 266 4.67 -8.98 -0.27
CA ASN A 266 4.93 -10.38 -0.61
C ASN A 266 3.73 -10.99 -1.36
N THR A 267 3.96 -11.52 -2.57
CA THR A 267 2.91 -12.11 -3.43
C THR A 267 2.29 -13.37 -2.85
N LEU A 268 3.00 -14.07 -1.96
CA LEU A 268 2.47 -15.25 -1.25
C LEU A 268 1.35 -14.88 -0.26
N GLN A 269 1.23 -13.59 0.09
CA GLN A 269 0.14 -13.14 0.94
C GLN A 269 -1.10 -12.83 0.12
N ARG A 270 -2.19 -13.52 0.47
CA ARG A 270 -3.50 -13.25 -0.12
C ARG A 270 -3.88 -11.80 0.16
N SER A 271 -3.93 -10.98 -0.90
CA SER A 271 -4.26 -9.57 -0.78
C SER A 271 -5.67 -9.41 -0.21
N GLY A 272 -5.76 -8.78 0.96
CA GLY A 272 -6.98 -8.07 1.35
C GLY A 272 -7.16 -6.83 0.47
N ARG A 273 -8.16 -6.00 0.80
CA ARG A 273 -8.26 -4.66 0.22
C ARG A 273 -6.97 -3.88 0.53
N MET A 274 -6.32 -3.34 -0.50
CA MET A 274 -5.16 -2.46 -0.32
C MET A 274 -5.57 -1.17 0.38
N ALA A 275 -4.67 -0.63 1.19
CA ALA A 275 -4.84 0.70 1.74
C ALA A 275 -4.83 1.76 0.61
N ALA A 276 -5.68 2.77 0.71
CA ALA A 276 -5.86 3.77 -0.34
C ALA A 276 -4.63 4.65 -0.59
N ASN A 277 -3.69 4.67 0.37
CA ASN A 277 -2.44 5.42 0.28
C ASN A 277 -1.32 4.66 -0.44
N LEU A 278 -1.58 3.46 -0.97
CA LEU A 278 -0.62 2.66 -1.71
C LEU A 278 -0.94 2.75 -3.21
N ILE A 279 0.00 3.28 -3.99
CA ILE A 279 -0.13 3.39 -5.45
C ILE A 279 0.69 2.27 -6.08
N TYR A 280 0.06 1.42 -6.88
CA TYR A 280 0.75 0.34 -7.57
C TYR A 280 1.77 0.89 -8.57
N THR A 281 2.99 0.36 -8.53
CA THR A 281 4.09 0.78 -9.40
C THR A 281 4.42 -0.32 -10.41
N ARG A 282 4.74 -1.54 -9.92
CA ARG A 282 5.17 -2.66 -10.76
C ARG A 282 5.18 -3.99 -10.00
N ASP A 283 5.31 -5.08 -10.75
CA ASP A 283 5.49 -6.42 -10.23
C ASP A 283 6.94 -6.91 -10.36
N GLU A 284 7.38 -7.63 -9.33
CA GLU A 284 8.60 -8.45 -9.32
C GLU A 284 8.24 -9.89 -8.96
N ARG A 285 9.15 -10.84 -9.20
CA ARG A 285 8.88 -12.29 -9.04
C ARG A 285 8.25 -12.68 -7.70
N HIS A 286 8.63 -12.01 -6.61
CA HIS A 286 8.15 -12.31 -5.25
C HIS A 286 7.38 -11.15 -4.61
N PHE A 287 7.29 -10.00 -5.29
CA PHE A 287 6.77 -8.78 -4.70
C PHE A 287 5.90 -7.99 -5.67
N GLU A 288 4.76 -7.50 -5.18
CA GLU A 288 4.01 -6.40 -5.79
C GLU A 288 4.51 -5.11 -5.15
N ILE A 289 5.02 -4.16 -5.94
CA ILE A 289 5.62 -2.92 -5.45
C ILE A 289 4.61 -1.79 -5.53
N TYR A 290 4.48 -1.09 -4.41
CA TYR A 290 3.62 0.08 -4.25
C TYR A 290 4.41 1.28 -3.72
N ASP A 291 4.18 2.46 -4.27
CA ASP A 291 4.67 3.71 -3.71
C ASP A 291 3.76 4.18 -2.55
N ILE A 292 4.36 4.76 -1.52
CA ILE A 292 3.66 5.35 -0.36
C ILE A 292 3.78 6.89 -0.41
N PRO A 293 3.01 7.58 -1.26
CA PRO A 293 3.14 9.03 -1.44
C PRO A 293 2.70 9.86 -0.22
N TYR A 294 1.80 9.34 0.61
CA TYR A 294 1.26 10.08 1.75
C TYR A 294 0.80 9.15 2.89
N GLY A 295 0.50 9.78 4.03
CA GLY A 295 -0.01 9.10 5.22
C GLY A 295 1.10 8.45 6.07
N ASN A 296 0.75 7.38 6.77
CA ASN A 296 1.71 6.66 7.62
C ASN A 296 2.70 5.89 6.74
N GLY A 297 3.98 6.03 7.05
CA GLY A 297 5.06 5.37 6.31
C GLY A 297 5.64 6.15 5.13
N SER A 298 5.01 7.25 4.68
CA SER A 298 5.50 8.04 3.54
C SER A 298 6.71 8.94 3.84
N PHE A 299 6.86 9.39 5.09
CA PHE A 299 7.93 10.32 5.48
C PHE A 299 8.86 9.71 6.52
N ALA A 300 10.15 10.02 6.44
CA ALA A 300 11.16 9.60 7.43
C ALA A 300 10.80 10.02 8.86
N HIS A 301 10.10 11.16 9.00
CA HIS A 301 9.55 11.65 10.24
C HIS A 301 8.58 10.65 10.91
N ASN A 302 7.76 9.93 10.12
CA ASN A 302 6.78 8.98 10.64
C ASN A 302 7.48 7.80 11.29
N TRP A 303 8.52 7.33 10.61
CA TRP A 303 9.40 6.29 11.10
C TRP A 303 10.14 6.77 12.35
N ALA A 304 10.90 7.87 12.29
CA ALA A 304 11.70 8.36 13.42
C ALA A 304 10.92 8.56 14.74
N LYS A 305 9.63 8.92 14.68
CA LYS A 305 8.78 9.16 15.87
C LYS A 305 8.06 7.91 16.38
N SER A 306 7.98 6.85 15.60
CA SER A 306 7.18 5.66 15.94
C SER A 306 8.07 4.48 16.32
N LYS A 307 7.55 3.63 17.21
CA LYS A 307 8.16 2.33 17.52
C LYS A 307 7.88 1.31 16.40
N SER A 308 6.74 1.44 15.75
CA SER A 308 6.31 0.58 14.66
C SER A 308 5.23 1.29 13.85
N LEU A 309 5.11 0.98 12.57
CA LEU A 309 4.05 1.47 11.69
C LEU A 309 3.17 0.33 11.17
N LEU A 310 1.89 0.60 11.05
CA LEU A 310 0.92 -0.31 10.43
C LEU A 310 0.71 0.12 8.97
N ILE A 311 1.09 -0.73 8.02
CA ILE A 311 0.92 -0.51 6.59
C ILE A 311 0.23 -1.75 6.03
N ASN A 312 -0.91 -1.57 5.35
CA ASN A 312 -1.68 -2.65 4.74
C ASN A 312 -2.01 -3.83 5.69
N ASN A 313 -2.39 -3.55 6.95
CA ASN A 313 -2.62 -4.55 7.99
C ASN A 313 -1.38 -5.41 8.33
N GLU A 314 -0.19 -4.88 8.11
CA GLU A 314 1.09 -5.43 8.53
C GLU A 314 1.84 -4.46 9.43
N TYR A 315 2.37 -4.97 10.54
CA TYR A 315 3.22 -4.20 11.43
C TYR A 315 4.67 -4.23 10.96
N PHE A 316 5.28 -3.06 10.89
CA PHE A 316 6.68 -2.83 10.60
C PHE A 316 7.33 -2.22 11.83
N PRO A 317 8.10 -3.00 12.60
CA PRO A 317 8.92 -2.47 13.69
C PRO A 317 9.93 -1.45 13.15
N ASN A 318 10.26 -0.46 13.95
CA ASN A 318 11.12 0.66 13.54
C ASN A 318 12.51 0.61 14.20
N ASP A 319 12.97 -0.58 14.53
CA ASP A 319 14.24 -0.74 15.23
C ASP A 319 15.40 -0.35 14.32
N ASN A 320 16.36 0.43 14.85
CA ASN A 320 17.55 0.91 14.14
C ASN A 320 17.30 1.83 12.92
N PHE A 321 16.11 2.43 12.79
CA PHE A 321 15.79 3.32 11.66
C PHE A 321 16.69 4.56 11.60
N SER A 322 16.78 5.34 12.68
CA SER A 322 17.51 6.62 12.68
C SER A 322 18.97 6.45 12.28
N ASN A 323 19.61 5.38 12.76
CA ASN A 323 20.99 5.04 12.41
C ASN A 323 21.10 4.66 10.92
N SER A 324 20.29 3.70 10.47
CA SER A 324 20.30 3.24 9.07
C SER A 324 19.99 4.37 8.09
N TYR A 325 19.03 5.23 8.42
CA TYR A 325 18.67 6.39 7.62
C TYR A 325 19.80 7.42 7.55
N SER A 326 20.48 7.69 8.68
CA SER A 326 21.66 8.57 8.68
C SER A 326 22.82 7.99 7.84
N MET A 327 23.01 6.67 7.86
CA MET A 327 23.99 5.99 7.03
C MET A 327 23.62 6.10 5.55
N LEU A 328 22.35 5.84 5.20
CA LEU A 328 21.88 6.01 3.82
C LEU A 328 22.14 7.42 3.30
N GLN A 329 21.82 8.45 4.10
CA GLN A 329 22.08 9.83 3.72
C GLN A 329 23.56 10.10 3.40
N LYS A 330 24.49 9.48 4.13
CA LYS A 330 25.93 9.59 3.84
C LYS A 330 26.34 8.91 2.53
N TYR A 331 25.67 7.83 2.13
CA TYR A 331 25.93 7.14 0.86
C TYR A 331 25.22 7.78 -0.34
N CYS A 332 24.20 8.60 -0.10
CA CYS A 332 23.45 9.30 -1.15
C CYS A 332 23.95 10.72 -1.44
N GLN A 333 24.86 11.24 -0.62
CA GLN A 333 25.65 12.46 -0.88
C GLN A 333 26.81 12.11 -1.81
#